data_AF-K2E6F3-F1
#
_entry.id   AF-K2E6F3-F1
#
_cell.length_a   1.000
_cell.length_b   1.000
_cell.length_c   1.000
_cell.angle_alpha   90.00
_cell.angle_beta   90.00
_cell.angle_gamma   90.00
#
_symmetry.space_group_name_H-M   'P 1'
#
loop_
_entity.id
_entity.type
_entity.pdbx_description
1 polymer ?
#
loop_
_entity_poly.entity_id
_entity_poly.type
_entity_poly.pdbx_seq_one_letter_code
_entity_poly.pdbx_strand_id
1 'polypeptide(L)' 'MGHDTIEAEIKDMQKRVTEIDNALKKINKNQYGYCERCKKVILAARLKLIPEASFCIDCEKRLRK' A
#
# COMPACT_ATOMS: atom_id res chain seq x y z
N MET A 1 -20.23 -27.80 -5.14
CA MET A 1 -20.20 -26.34 -5.39
C MET A 1 -19.84 -25.65 -4.08
N GLY A 2 -18.56 -25.69 -3.70
CA GLY A 2 -18.09 -25.19 -2.40
C GLY A 2 -16.58 -24.95 -2.36
N HIS A 3 -15.85 -25.33 -3.41
CA HIS A 3 -14.42 -25.06 -3.54
C HIS A 3 -14.15 -23.64 -4.04
N ASP A 4 -15.07 -23.08 -4.85
CA ASP A 4 -14.97 -21.75 -5.45
C ASP A 4 -14.83 -20.62 -4.41
N THR A 5 -15.44 -20.76 -3.23
CA THR A 5 -15.38 -19.75 -2.17
C THR A 5 -14.04 -19.77 -1.44
N ILE A 6 -13.48 -20.96 -1.19
CA ILE A 6 -12.23 -21.12 -0.45
C ILE A 6 -11.04 -20.62 -1.29
N GLU A 7 -11.03 -20.90 -2.59
CA GLU A 7 -9.99 -20.42 -3.50
C GLU A 7 -9.97 -18.88 -3.60
N ALA A 8 -11.15 -18.25 -3.62
CA ALA A 8 -11.25 -16.79 -3.64
C ALA A 8 -10.71 -16.14 -2.35
N GLU A 9 -11.03 -16.72 -1.19
CA GLU A 9 -10.53 -16.23 0.10
C GLU A 9 -9.02 -16.42 0.26
N ILE A 10 -8.48 -17.57 -0.13
CA ILE A 10 -7.02 -17.80 -0.12
C ILE A 10 -6.31 -16.77 -1.00
N LYS A 11 -6.89 -16.44 -2.17
CA LYS A 11 -6.32 -15.47 -3.09
C LYS A 11 -6.32 -14.05 -2.54
N ASP A 12 -7.34 -13.66 -1.78
CA ASP A 12 -7.36 -12.35 -1.09
C ASP A 12 -6.27 -12.28 -0.01
N MET A 13 -6.15 -13.33 0.80
CA MET A 13 -5.10 -13.42 1.82
C MET A 13 -3.69 -13.39 1.21
N GLN A 14 -3.46 -14.11 0.11
CA GLN A 14 -2.18 -14.09 -0.61
C GLN A 14 -1.86 -12.69 -1.18
N LYS A 15 -2.86 -11.97 -1.71
CA LYS A 15 -2.68 -10.59 -2.13
C LYS A 15 -2.24 -9.72 -0.95
N ARG A 16 -2.94 -9.79 0.18
CA ARG A 16 -2.58 -9.04 1.39
C ARG A 16 -1.14 -9.31 1.83
N VAL A 17 -0.72 -10.57 1.86
CA VAL A 17 0.67 -10.95 2.19
C VAL A 17 1.66 -10.32 1.21
N THR A 18 1.35 -10.33 -0.09
CA THR A 18 2.19 -9.73 -1.13
C THR A 18 2.30 -8.21 -0.97
N GLU A 19 1.21 -7.54 -0.59
CA GLU A 19 1.22 -6.09 -0.33
C GLU A 19 2.07 -5.74 0.89
N ILE A 20 1.98 -6.54 1.96
CA ILE A 20 2.82 -6.41 3.15
C ILE A 20 4.30 -6.62 2.81
N ASP A 21 4.63 -7.67 2.04
CA ASP A 21 6.01 -7.93 1.60
C ASP A 21 6.56 -6.77 0.75
N ASN A 22 5.74 -6.21 -0.14
CA ASN A 22 6.11 -5.02 -0.91
C ASN A 22 6.32 -3.79 -0.01
N ALA A 23 5.52 -3.60 1.03
CA ALA A 23 5.73 -2.53 2.01
C ALA A 23 7.04 -2.73 2.78
N LEU A 24 7.34 -3.95 3.23
CA LEU A 24 8.61 -4.29 3.89
C LEU A 24 9.82 -4.12 2.96
N LYS A 25 9.69 -4.45 1.67
CA LYS A 25 10.71 -4.19 0.65
C LYS A 25 10.92 -2.68 0.43
N LYS A 26 9.86 -1.87 0.44
CA LYS A 26 9.96 -0.41 0.36
C LYS A 26 10.67 0.17 1.59
N ILE A 27 10.42 -0.37 2.79
CA ILE A 27 11.15 -0.02 4.02
C ILE A 27 12.64 -0.34 3.88
N ASN A 28 12.98 -1.57 3.47
CA ASN A 28 14.37 -1.97 3.25
C ASN A 28 15.08 -1.13 2.18
N LYS A 29 14.37 -0.75 1.11
CA LYS A 29 14.91 0.09 0.03
C LYS A 29 14.94 1.59 0.38
N ASN A 30 14.62 1.98 1.62
CA ASN A 30 14.49 3.38 2.04
C ASN A 30 13.51 4.19 1.16
N GLN A 31 12.57 3.50 0.51
CA GLN A 31 11.49 4.06 -0.31
C GLN A 31 10.15 4.09 0.45
N TYR A 32 10.17 3.71 1.73
CA TYR A 32 9.03 3.88 2.61
C TYR A 32 8.80 5.36 2.89
N GLY A 33 7.55 5.79 2.74
CA GLY A 33 7.24 7.21 2.77
C GLY A 33 7.59 7.96 1.49
N TYR A 34 7.63 7.30 0.34
CA TYR A 34 7.70 7.97 -0.96
C TYR A 34 6.43 7.68 -1.75
N CYS A 35 5.90 8.71 -2.39
CA CYS A 35 4.70 8.59 -3.20
C CYS A 35 4.99 7.80 -4.49
N GLU A 36 4.20 6.78 -4.79
CA GLU A 36 4.39 5.97 -6.02
C GLU A 36 4.16 6.77 -7.30
N ARG A 37 3.32 7.81 -7.24
CA ARG A 37 2.97 8.64 -8.40
C ARG A 37 3.97 9.75 -8.68
N CYS A 38 4.40 10.49 -7.65
CA CYS A 38 5.27 11.65 -7.83
C CYS A 38 6.68 11.47 -7.28
N LYS A 39 6.99 10.32 -6.66
CA LYS A 39 8.26 9.98 -6.01
C LYS A 39 8.72 10.99 -4.95
N LYS A 40 7.82 11.84 -4.46
CA LYS A 40 8.08 12.79 -3.38
C LYS A 40 7.90 12.12 -2.03
N VAL A 41 8.59 12.65 -1.02
CA VAL A 41 8.45 12.21 0.37
C VAL A 41 7.03 12.48 0.87
N ILE A 42 6.40 11.46 1.45
CA ILE A 42 5.14 11.50 2.16
C ILE A 42 5.43 12.00 3.57
N LEU A 43 4.65 12.96 4.04
CA LEU A 43 4.78 13.52 5.38
C LEU A 43 4.73 12.41 6.44
N ALA A 44 5.71 12.39 7.35
CA ALA A 44 5.78 11.40 8.43
C ALA A 44 4.53 11.41 9.32
N ALA A 45 3.89 12.57 9.51
CA ALA A 45 2.62 12.69 10.22
C ALA A 45 1.51 11.83 9.57
N ARG A 46 1.53 11.70 8.24
CA ARG A 46 0.57 10.88 7.50
C ARG A 46 0.91 9.39 7.55
N LEU A 47 2.19 9.03 7.48
CA LEU A 47 2.63 7.64 7.65
C LEU A 47 2.37 7.14 9.08
N LYS A 48 2.45 8.02 10.08
CA LYS A 48 2.06 7.69 11.47
C LYS A 48 0.56 7.40 11.60
N LEU A 49 -0.28 8.07 10.81
CA LEU A 49 -1.72 7.87 10.83
C LEU A 49 -2.16 6.69 9.96
N ILE A 50 -1.52 6.55 8.79
CA ILE A 50 -1.82 5.56 7.75
C ILE A 50 -0.46 5.05 7.21
N PRO A 51 0.11 4.01 7.83
CA PRO A 51 1.43 3.49 7.45
C PRO A 51 1.44 2.80 6.08
N GLU A 52 0.27 2.41 5.58
CA GLU A 52 0.05 1.84 4.25
C GLU A 52 -0.13 2.89 3.13
N ALA A 53 0.03 4.18 3.44
CA ALA A 53 -0.17 5.25 2.45
C ALA A 53 0.86 5.19 1.31
N SER A 54 0.42 4.71 0.14
CA SER A 54 1.21 4.71 -1.11
C SER A 54 1.30 6.05 -1.83
N PHE A 55 0.42 7.00 -1.51
CA PHE A 55 0.33 8.31 -2.19
C PHE A 55 0.53 9.47 -1.22
N CYS A 56 1.18 10.53 -1.68
CA CYS A 56 1.24 11.79 -0.93
C CYS A 56 -0.12 12.50 -0.95
N ILE A 57 -0.31 13.41 0.01
CA ILE A 57 -1.56 14.18 0.15
C ILE A 57 -1.92 14.96 -1.12
N ASP A 58 -0.93 15.44 -1.87
CA ASP A 58 -1.13 16.15 -3.13
C ASP A 58 -1.70 15.22 -4.22
N CYS A 59 -1.12 14.02 -4.35
CA CYS A 59 -1.58 13.02 -5.32
C CYS A 59 -2.95 12.45 -4.96
N GLU A 60 -3.21 12.23 -3.67
CA GLU A 60 -4.51 11.77 -3.21
C GLU A 60 -5.59 12.84 -3.41
N LYS A 61 -5.28 14.11 -3.13
CA LYS A 61 -6.21 15.23 -3.35
C LYS A 61 -6.58 15.40 -4.82
N ARG A 62 -5.67 15.06 -5.74
CA ARG A 62 -5.94 15.01 -7.19
C ARG A 62 -6.75 13.79 -7.63
N LEU A 63 -6.73 12.70 -6.88
CA LEU A 63 -7.43 11.45 -7.19
C LEU A 63 -8.88 11.46 -6.71
N ARG A 64 -9.16 12.16 -5.61
CA ARG A 64 -10.49 12.30 -5.02
C ARG A 64 -11.29 13.49 -5.55
N LYS A 65 -10.81 14.16 -6.59
CA LYS A 65 -11.48 15.30 -7.23
C LYS A 65 -11.87 14.93 -8.64
#